data_AF-A0A1A8BGI3-F1
#
_entry.id   AF-A0A1A8BGI3-F1
#
_cell.length_a   1.000
_cell.length_b   1.000
_cell.length_c   1.000
_cell.angle_alpha   90.00
_cell.angle_beta   90.00
_cell.angle_gamma   90.00
#
_symmetry.space_group_name_H-M   'P 1'
#
loop_
_entity.id
_entity.type
_entity.pdbx_description
1 polymer ?
#
loop_
_entity_poly.entity_id
_entity_poly.type
_entity_poly.pdbx_seq_one_letter_code
_entity_poly.pdbx_strand_id
1 'polypeptide(L)' 'LQNAKYEGWYMAFTRKGRPRKASKTKQHQREAHFMKRLPRGHLLSERRPFDALPLPVPVQPFSKRTRHSQQQRPGGR' A
#
# COMPACT_ATOMS: atom_id res chain seq x y z
N LEU A 1 -5.38 -12.84 -0.38
CA LEU A 1 -5.51 -14.17 0.29
C LEU A 1 -6.85 -14.75 -0.11
N GLN A 2 -6.85 -15.80 -0.93
CA GLN A 2 -8.07 -16.40 -1.49
C GLN A 2 -8.44 -17.67 -0.73
N ASN A 3 -9.73 -17.92 -0.57
CA ASN A 3 -10.24 -19.15 0.02
C ASN A 3 -10.00 -20.34 -0.95
N ALA A 4 -9.56 -21.48 -0.42
CA ALA A 4 -9.26 -22.66 -1.24
C ALA A 4 -10.50 -23.42 -1.72
N LYS A 5 -11.62 -23.35 -0.99
CA LYS A 5 -12.89 -24.02 -1.34
C LYS A 5 -13.77 -23.16 -2.25
N TYR A 6 -13.69 -21.83 -2.10
CA TYR A 6 -14.53 -20.88 -2.80
C TYR A 6 -13.67 -19.92 -3.62
N GLU A 7 -13.63 -20.14 -4.93
CA GLU A 7 -12.86 -19.29 -5.83
C GLU A 7 -13.41 -17.85 -5.86
N GLY A 8 -12.53 -16.86 -6.00
CA GLY A 8 -12.90 -15.45 -6.02
C GLY A 8 -13.34 -14.88 -4.66
N TRP A 9 -13.34 -15.68 -3.59
CA TRP A 9 -13.59 -15.20 -2.23
C TRP A 9 -12.28 -14.87 -1.54
N TYR A 10 -12.14 -13.61 -1.10
CA TYR A 10 -10.93 -13.13 -0.45
C TYR A 10 -11.18 -12.85 1.03
N MET A 11 -10.18 -13.13 1.86
CA MET A 11 -10.15 -12.62 3.22
C MET A 11 -10.06 -11.08 3.13
N ALA A 12 -10.87 -10.34 3.90
CA ALA A 12 -10.89 -8.89 3.83
C ALA A 12 -11.44 -8.24 5.10
N PHE A 13 -10.97 -7.03 5.39
CA PHE A 13 -11.44 -6.21 6.51
C PHE A 13 -11.82 -4.81 6.04
N THR A 14 -12.90 -4.28 6.60
CA THR A 14 -13.30 -2.89 6.43
C THR A 14 -12.23 -1.94 6.96
N ARG A 15 -12.34 -0.64 6.63
CA ARG A 15 -11.41 0.38 7.13
C ARG A 15 -11.32 0.44 8.66
N LYS A 16 -12.41 0.11 9.37
CA LYS A 16 -12.47 0.04 10.84
C LYS A 16 -11.99 -1.31 11.41
N GLY A 17 -11.46 -2.21 10.59
CA GLY A 17 -10.97 -3.53 11.01
C GLY A 17 -12.05 -4.60 11.18
N ARG A 18 -13.32 -4.31 10.85
CA ARG A 18 -14.40 -5.32 10.92
C ARG A 18 -14.28 -6.31 9.76
N PRO A 19 -14.57 -7.61 9.96
CA PRO A 19 -14.61 -8.59 8.88
C PRO A 19 -15.58 -8.17 7.77
N ARG A 20 -15.21 -8.44 6.51
CA ARG A 20 -16.07 -8.21 5.34
C ARG A 20 -16.59 -9.54 4.79
N LYS A 21 -17.85 -9.55 4.35
CA LYS A 21 -18.45 -10.72 3.69
C LYS A 21 -17.66 -11.06 2.41
N ALA A 22 -17.21 -12.30 2.30
CA ALA A 22 -16.35 -12.77 1.21
C ALA A 22 -16.96 -12.57 -0.19
N SER A 23 -18.28 -12.76 -0.33
CA SER A 23 -19.00 -12.52 -1.60
C SER A 23 -18.99 -11.06 -2.07
N LYS A 24 -18.61 -10.10 -1.21
CA LYS A 24 -18.48 -8.66 -1.54
C LYS A 24 -17.03 -8.22 -1.75
N THR A 25 -16.09 -9.16 -1.82
CA THR A 25 -14.66 -8.87 -1.97
C THR A 25 -14.25 -8.93 -3.43
N LYS A 26 -13.27 -8.11 -3.81
CA LYS A 26 -12.60 -8.18 -5.11
C LYS A 26 -11.09 -8.09 -4.91
N GLN A 27 -10.32 -8.79 -5.73
CA GLN A 27 -8.85 -8.82 -5.61
C GLN A 27 -8.18 -7.44 -5.63
N HIS A 28 -8.68 -6.50 -6.44
CA HIS A 28 -8.09 -5.16 -6.57
C HIS A 28 -8.45 -4.20 -5.42
N GLN A 29 -9.35 -4.58 -4.51
CA GLN A 29 -9.76 -3.72 -3.40
C GLN A 29 -8.71 -3.74 -2.28
N ARG A 30 -8.39 -2.55 -1.72
CA ARG A 30 -7.42 -2.39 -0.62
C ARG A 30 -7.76 -3.25 0.60
N GLU A 31 -9.04 -3.50 0.84
CA GLU A 31 -9.52 -4.31 1.96
C GLU A 31 -9.08 -5.79 1.89
N ALA A 32 -8.73 -6.28 0.69
CA ALA A 32 -8.22 -7.62 0.45
C ALA A 32 -6.67 -7.69 0.41
N HIS A 33 -6.00 -6.55 0.58
CA HIS A 33 -4.53 -6.47 0.53
C HIS A 33 -3.95 -6.61 1.93
N PHE A 34 -2.99 -7.52 2.07
CA PHE A 34 -2.33 -7.81 3.33
C PHE A 34 -0.83 -7.75 3.15
N MET A 35 -0.15 -7.30 4.20
CA MET A 35 1.29 -7.43 4.32
C MET A 35 1.58 -8.48 5.39
N LYS A 36 2.43 -9.46 5.05
CA LYS A 36 2.97 -10.39 6.05
C LYS A 36 3.96 -9.62 6.92
N ARG A 37 3.84 -9.77 8.23
CA ARG A 37 4.75 -9.14 9.20
C ARG A 37 5.43 -10.23 10.00
N LEU A 38 6.66 -9.98 10.42
CA LEU A 38 7.30 -10.81 11.44
C LEU A 38 6.54 -10.67 12.77
N PRO A 39 6.56 -11.72 13.61
CA PRO A 39 6.09 -11.61 14.99
C PRO A 39 6.78 -10.46 15.71
N ARG A 40 6.09 -9.83 16.67
CA ARG A 40 6.72 -8.80 17.50
C ARG A 40 7.89 -9.43 18.27
N GLY A 41 9.01 -8.71 18.35
CA GLY A 41 10.24 -9.21 18.99
C GLY A 41 11.18 -9.98 18.06
N HIS A 42 10.79 -10.31 16.83
CA HIS A 42 11.76 -10.71 15.81
C HIS A 42 12.54 -9.48 15.36
N LEU A 43 13.82 -9.42 15.74
CA LEU A 43 14.76 -8.49 15.15
C LEU A 43 14.85 -8.81 13.66
N LEU A 44 14.49 -7.85 12.81
CA LEU A 44 14.90 -7.89 11.41
C LEU A 44 16.42 -8.04 11.46
N SER A 45 16.91 -9.19 10.98
CA SER A 45 18.31 -9.58 10.91
C SER A 45 19.20 -8.35 10.99
N GLU A 46 19.93 -8.23 12.11
CA GLU A 46 21.09 -7.39 12.34
C GLU A 46 21.18 -6.22 11.34
N ARG A 47 20.71 -5.04 11.76
CA ARG A 47 20.62 -3.84 10.95
C ARG A 47 22.00 -3.52 10.34
N ARG A 48 22.34 -4.16 9.21
CA ARG A 48 23.58 -3.88 8.50
C ARG A 48 23.49 -2.41 8.12
N PRO A 49 24.47 -1.58 8.52
CA PRO A 49 24.63 -0.28 7.90
C PRO A 49 24.61 -0.50 6.38
N PHE A 50 23.83 0.29 5.66
CA PHE A 50 24.02 0.33 4.23
C PHE A 50 25.38 1.01 4.00
N ASP A 51 26.24 0.40 3.20
CA ASP A 51 27.44 1.07 2.74
C ASP A 51 26.98 2.20 1.82
N ALA A 52 27.09 3.44 2.29
CA ALA A 52 26.85 4.61 1.47
C ALA A 52 27.97 4.66 0.42
N LEU A 53 27.71 4.13 -0.77
CA LEU A 53 28.62 4.32 -1.89
C LEU A 53 28.71 5.83 -2.15
N PRO A 54 29.91 6.42 -2.16
CA PRO A 54 30.09 7.82 -2.52
C PRO A 54 29.86 7.95 -4.03
N LEU A 55 28.59 7.98 -4.42
CA LEU A 55 28.19 8.35 -5.76
C LEU A 55 28.27 9.88 -5.84
N PRO A 56 29.07 10.46 -6.74
CA PRO A 56 29.00 11.89 -7.02
C PRO A 56 27.64 12.14 -7.66
N VAL A 57 26.65 12.52 -6.85
CA VAL A 57 25.33 12.91 -7.35
C VAL A 57 25.49 14.35 -7.85
N PRO A 58 25.35 14.64 -9.15
CA PRO A 58 25.20 16.01 -9.59
C PRO A 58 23.99 16.60 -8.86
N VAL A 59 24.16 17.76 -8.23
CA VAL A 59 23.08 18.50 -7.56
C VAL A 59 22.11 18.99 -8.63
N GLN A 60 21.31 18.09 -9.17
CA GLN A 60 20.19 18.45 -10.01
C GLN A 60 19.10 18.95 -9.06
N PRO A 61 18.65 20.21 -9.16
CA PRO A 61 17.57 20.70 -8.33
C PRO A 61 16.37 19.78 -8.55
N PHE A 62 15.88 19.15 -7.46
CA PHE A 62 14.68 18.32 -7.48
C PHE A 62 13.61 19.03 -8.31
N SER A 63 13.14 18.38 -9.37
CA SER A 63 12.13 18.94 -10.24
C SER A 63 10.93 19.33 -9.38
N LYS A 64 10.63 20.63 -9.33
CA LYS A 64 9.50 21.17 -8.59
C LYS A 64 8.25 20.51 -9.15
N ARG A 65 7.67 19.59 -8.37
CA ARG A 65 6.42 18.90 -8.70
C ARG A 65 5.37 19.95 -9.03
N THR A 66 4.98 20.04 -10.30
CA THR A 66 3.88 20.91 -10.75
C THR A 66 2.60 20.43 -10.07
N ARG A 67 2.18 21.12 -9.01
CA ARG A 67 0.82 20.95 -8.48
C ARG A 67 -0.13 21.53 -9.52
N HIS A 68 -0.69 20.67 -10.37
CA HIS A 68 -1.90 21.04 -11.09
C HIS A 68 -3.00 21.24 -10.06
N SER A 69 -3.36 22.52 -9.84
CA SER A 69 -4.61 22.88 -9.17
C SER A 69 -5.74 22.17 -9.90
N GLN A 70 -6.41 21.28 -9.18
CA GLN A 70 -7.65 20.69 -9.63
C GLN A 70 -8.66 21.83 -9.77
N GLN A 71 -8.86 22.31 -11.01
CA GLN A 71 -9.91 23.26 -11.35
C GLN A 71 -11.25 22.71 -10.84
N GLN A 72 -11.96 23.56 -10.11
CA GLN A 72 -13.29 23.27 -9.60
C GLN A 72 -14.21 22.92 -10.78
N ARG A 73 -14.91 21.80 -10.67
CA ARG A 73 -16.03 21.47 -11.57
C ARG A 73 -17.20 22.37 -11.20
N PRO A 74 -17.86 23.04 -12.17
CA PRO A 74 -19.07 23.81 -11.87
C PRO A 74 -20.19 22.84 -11.49
N GLY A 75 -21.04 23.29 -10.56
CA GLY A 75 -22.17 22.54 -10.03
C GLY A 75 -23.06 21.95 -11.12
N GLY A 76 -23.41 20.68 -10.94
CA GLY A 76 -24.44 20.00 -11.70
C GLY A 76 -25.73 19.95 -10.91
N ARG A 77 -26.72 20.68 -11.43
CA ARG A 77 -28.20 20.54 -11.34
C ARG A 77 -28.81 20.01 -10.05
#